data_AF-A0A3M1TB28-F1
#
_entry.id   AF-A0A3M1TB28-F1
#
_cell.length_a   1.000
_cell.length_b   1.000
_cell.length_c   1.000
_cell.angle_alpha   90.00
_cell.angle_beta   90.00
_cell.angle_gamma   90.00
#
_symmetry.space_group_name_H-M   'P 1'
#
loop_
_entity.id
_entity.type
_entity.pdbx_description
1 polymer ?
#
loop_
_entity_poly.entity_id
_entity_poly.type
_entity_poly.pdbx_seq_one_letter_code
_entity_poly.pdbx_strand_id
1 'polypeptide(L)'
;MLSEKFRRQLRQETERWLREGTIDRSTYEKLADRYQFSDLESSAKNRFTALLMSLGGILMGVGTIIFVAANWEAWSRFSRLILLLSLFFSVNGTGFYLWRKPTMPPSYRQLGQGLLLLGAIV
;
A
#
# COMPACT_ATOMS: atom_id res chain seq x y z
N MET A 1 17.27 13.30 1.57
CA MET A 1 17.15 11.90 2.01
C MET A 1 18.37 11.13 1.51
N LEU A 2 19.06 10.37 2.36
CA LEU A 2 20.22 9.55 1.94
C LEU A 2 19.77 8.41 1.02
N SER A 3 20.48 8.20 -0.09
CA SER A 3 20.17 7.18 -1.10
C SER A 3 20.24 5.76 -0.53
N GLU A 4 19.28 4.91 -0.86
CA GLU A 4 19.23 3.49 -0.47
C GLU A 4 20.51 2.74 -0.89
N LYS A 5 21.05 3.09 -2.07
CA LYS A 5 22.32 2.55 -2.59
C LYS A 5 23.49 2.87 -1.66
N PHE A 6 23.58 4.13 -1.21
CA PHE A 6 24.64 4.56 -0.30
C PHE A 6 24.55 3.81 1.03
N ARG A 7 23.35 3.65 1.60
CA ARG A 7 23.18 2.92 2.86
C ARG A 7 23.55 1.44 2.72
N ARG A 8 23.24 0.80 1.59
CA ARG A 8 23.67 -0.58 1.29
C ARG A 8 25.18 -0.72 1.20
N GLN A 9 25.85 0.19 0.48
CA GLN A 9 27.30 0.20 0.37
C GLN A 9 27.96 0.47 1.73
N LEU A 10 27.43 1.42 2.49
CA LEU A 10 27.91 1.73 3.83
C LEU A 10 27.80 0.52 4.76
N ARG A 11 26.68 -0.23 4.75
CA ARG A 11 26.53 -1.46 5.53
C ARG A 11 27.65 -2.47 5.21
N GLN A 12 27.92 -2.70 3.93
CA GLN A 12 28.97 -3.64 3.49
C GLN A 12 30.37 -3.21 3.94
N GLU A 13 30.70 -1.92 3.80
CA GLU A 13 31.99 -1.38 4.27
C GLU A 13 32.11 -1.43 5.80
N THR A 14 31.05 -1.10 6.53
CA THR A 14 31.07 -1.10 8.01
C THR A 14 31.23 -2.54 8.56
N GLU A 15 30.61 -3.54 7.93
CA GLU A 15 30.85 -4.96 8.25
C GLU A 15 32.30 -5.39 7.96
N ARG A 16 32.89 -4.87 6.89
CA ARG A 16 34.29 -5.13 6.55
C ARG A 16 35.24 -4.52 7.58
N TRP A 17 35.01 -3.26 7.95
CA TRP A 17 35.79 -2.58 9.00
C TRP A 17 35.68 -3.28 10.36
N LEU A 18 34.52 -3.85 10.68
CA LEU A 18 34.35 -4.64 11.91
C LEU A 18 35.19 -5.92 11.88
N ARG A 19 35.21 -6.63 10.74
CA ARG A 19 36.04 -7.83 10.57
C ARG A 19 37.53 -7.53 10.57
N GLU A 20 37.93 -6.39 10.02
CA GLU A 20 39.31 -5.90 9.99
C GLU A 20 39.74 -5.33 11.35
N GLY A 21 38.82 -5.17 12.31
CA GLY A 21 39.10 -4.59 13.63
C GLY A 21 39.29 -3.08 13.62
N THR A 22 39.05 -2.42 12.48
CA THR A 22 39.14 -0.96 12.31
C THR A 22 38.08 -0.22 13.13
N ILE A 23 36.92 -0.86 13.37
CA ILE A 23 35.86 -0.35 14.24
C ILE A 23 35.45 -1.40 15.26
N ASP A 24 35.04 -0.93 16.44
CA ASP A 24 34.44 -1.80 17.47
C ASP A 24 32.95 -2.07 17.20
N ARG A 25 32.42 -3.15 17.76
CA ARG A 25 31.03 -3.56 17.65
C ARG A 25 30.05 -2.49 18.13
N SER A 26 30.41 -1.74 19.17
CA SER A 26 29.60 -0.61 19.65
C SER A 26 29.48 0.52 18.63
N THR A 27 30.51 0.75 17.82
CA THR A 27 30.51 1.73 16.74
C THR A 27 29.66 1.24 15.58
N TYR A 28 29.78 -0.05 15.23
CA TYR A 28 28.93 -0.69 14.22
C TYR A 28 27.44 -0.54 14.55
N GLU A 29 27.04 -0.81 15.79
CA GLU A 29 25.63 -0.71 16.22
C GLU A 29 25.10 0.73 16.13
N LYS A 30 25.90 1.73 16.51
CA LYS A 30 25.53 3.15 16.35
C LYS A 30 25.35 3.55 14.89
N LEU A 31 26.19 3.05 13.98
CA LEU A 31 26.04 3.28 12.54
C LEU A 31 24.80 2.54 11.99
N ALA A 32 24.56 1.31 12.43
CA ALA A 32 23.41 0.53 11.99
C ALA A 32 22.08 1.16 12.37
N ASP A 33 21.99 1.72 13.58
CA ASP A 33 20.82 2.45 14.05
C ASP A 33 20.66 3.80 13.32
N ARG A 34 21.74 4.59 13.24
CA ARG A 34 21.72 5.91 12.58
C ARG A 34 21.34 5.85 11.10
N TYR A 35 21.82 4.84 10.38
CA TYR A 35 21.57 4.67 8.95
C TYR A 35 20.46 3.64 8.64
N GLN A 36 19.81 3.10 9.67
CA GLN A 36 18.67 2.17 9.58
C GLN A 36 18.95 1.01 8.62
N PHE A 37 20.03 0.27 8.85
CA PHE A 37 20.41 -0.83 7.96
C PHE A 37 19.35 -1.94 7.85
N SER A 38 18.49 -2.08 8.86
CA SER A 38 17.34 -2.99 8.88
C SER A 38 16.27 -2.66 7.82
N ASP A 39 16.05 -1.39 7.50
CA ASP A 39 15.05 -0.96 6.50
C ASP A 39 15.45 -1.30 5.06
N LEU A 40 16.74 -1.50 4.80
CA LEU A 40 17.26 -1.85 3.48
C LEU A 40 16.86 -3.25 3.03
N GLU A 41 16.71 -4.16 3.98
CA GLU A 41 16.31 -5.55 3.75
C GLU A 41 14.80 -5.66 3.60
N SER A 42 14.07 -4.87 4.39
CA SER A 42 12.62 -4.71 4.28
C SER A 42 12.21 -4.16 2.92
N SER A 43 12.92 -3.17 2.36
CA SER A 43 12.49 -2.46 1.15
C SER A 43 12.30 -3.34 -0.10
N ALA A 44 13.12 -4.37 -0.32
CA ALA A 44 12.95 -5.26 -1.47
C ALA A 44 11.80 -6.25 -1.28
N LYS A 45 11.71 -6.85 -0.07
CA LYS A 45 10.62 -7.76 0.31
C LYS A 45 9.27 -7.05 0.27
N ASN A 46 9.24 -5.80 0.73
CA ASN A 46 8.03 -4.98 0.77
C ASN A 46 7.50 -4.67 -0.64
N ARG A 47 8.38 -4.47 -1.63
CA ARG A 47 7.96 -4.27 -3.05
C ARG A 47 7.34 -5.54 -3.64
N PHE A 48 7.92 -6.70 -3.39
CA PHE A 48 7.35 -7.98 -3.86
C PHE A 48 6.00 -8.26 -3.20
N THR A 49 5.90 -8.06 -1.88
CA THR A 49 4.64 -8.20 -1.15
C THR A 49 3.59 -7.21 -1.67
N ALA A 50 3.96 -5.95 -1.94
CA ALA A 50 3.05 -4.96 -2.51
C ALA A 50 2.56 -5.34 -3.90
N LEU A 51 3.42 -5.88 -4.77
CA LEU A 51 3.02 -6.41 -6.07
C LEU A 51 2.05 -7.57 -5.93
N LEU A 52 2.32 -8.52 -5.03
CA LEU A 52 1.48 -9.70 -4.83
C LEU A 52 0.11 -9.31 -4.26
N MET A 53 0.06 -8.37 -3.31
CA MET A 53 -1.18 -7.81 -2.78
C MET A 53 -1.96 -7.05 -3.85
N SER A 54 -1.30 -6.23 -4.66
CA SER A 54 -1.92 -5.50 -5.77
C SER A 54 -2.55 -6.47 -6.78
N LEU A 55 -1.80 -7.48 -7.20
CA LEU A 55 -2.27 -8.48 -8.15
C LEU A 55 -3.42 -9.31 -7.57
N GLY A 56 -3.32 -9.73 -6.31
CA GLY A 56 -4.39 -10.40 -5.60
C GLY A 56 -5.66 -9.55 -5.51
N GLY A 57 -5.52 -8.26 -5.22
CA GLY A 57 -6.65 -7.31 -5.20
C GLY A 57 -7.33 -7.17 -6.56
N ILE A 58 -6.55 -7.06 -7.64
CA ILE A 58 -7.09 -7.01 -9.01
C ILE A 58 -7.85 -8.30 -9.34
N LEU A 59 -7.25 -9.46 -9.08
CA LEU A 59 -7.89 -10.76 -9.32
C LEU A 59 -9.18 -10.92 -8.50
N MET A 60 -9.18 -10.49 -7.23
CA MET A 60 -10.36 -10.53 -6.37
C MET A 60 -11.49 -9.65 -6.93
N GLY A 61 -11.15 -8.44 -7.40
CA GLY A 61 -12.11 -7.53 -8.03
C GLY A 61 -12.70 -8.11 -9.32
N VAL A 62 -11.84 -8.58 -10.21
CA VAL A 62 -12.26 -9.22 -11.47
C VAL A 62 -13.12 -10.45 -11.21
N GLY A 63 -12.71 -11.33 -10.29
CA GLY A 63 -13.48 -12.52 -9.91
C GLY A 63 -14.86 -12.17 -9.36
N THR A 64 -14.96 -11.11 -8.55
CA THR A 64 -16.24 -10.62 -8.04
C THR A 64 -17.16 -10.13 -9.18
N ILE A 65 -16.62 -9.38 -10.13
CA ILE A 65 -17.37 -8.90 -11.30
C ILE A 65 -17.89 -10.07 -12.14
N ILE A 66 -17.03 -11.04 -12.43
CA ILE A 66 -17.40 -12.25 -13.20
C ILE A 66 -18.48 -13.04 -12.46
N PHE A 67 -18.34 -13.24 -11.15
CA PHE A 67 -19.33 -13.95 -10.34
C PHE A 67 -20.71 -13.28 -10.39
N VAL A 68 -20.74 -11.95 -10.21
CA VAL A 68 -22.00 -11.18 -10.28
C VAL A 68 -22.59 -11.24 -11.69
N ALA A 69 -21.77 -11.09 -12.73
CA ALA A 69 -22.21 -11.14 -14.13
C ALA A 69 -22.79 -12.51 -14.49
N ALA A 70 -22.11 -13.60 -14.12
CA ALA A 70 -22.55 -14.97 -14.40
C ALA A 70 -23.87 -15.33 -13.70
N ASN A 71 -24.11 -14.76 -12.52
CA ASN A 71 -25.35 -14.98 -11.77
C ASN A 71 -26.42 -13.90 -12.04
N TRP A 72 -26.12 -12.89 -12.87
CA TRP A 72 -26.97 -11.71 -13.05
C TRP A 72 -28.36 -12.08 -13.55
N GLU A 73 -28.44 -12.93 -14.57
CA GLU A 73 -29.72 -13.36 -15.15
C GLU A 73 -30.57 -14.18 -14.19
N ALA A 74 -29.94 -15.02 -13.36
CA ALA A 74 -30.62 -15.86 -12.37
C ALA A 74 -31.16 -15.08 -11.15
N TRP A 75 -30.62 -13.89 -10.88
CA TRP A 75 -31.02 -13.10 -9.71
C TRP A 75 -32.36 -12.39 -9.90
N SER A 76 -33.18 -12.45 -8.85
CA SER A 76 -34.42 -11.68 -8.76
C SER A 76 -34.16 -10.16 -8.85
N ARG A 77 -35.15 -9.40 -9.30
CA ARG A 77 -35.06 -7.93 -9.41
C ARG A 77 -34.68 -7.28 -8.07
N PHE A 78 -35.14 -7.84 -6.96
CA PHE A 78 -34.86 -7.34 -5.61
C PHE A 78 -33.39 -7.55 -5.20
N SER A 79 -32.81 -8.70 -5.54
CA SER A 79 -31.38 -8.99 -5.29
C SER A 79 -30.47 -8.05 -6.06
N ARG A 80 -30.80 -7.77 -7.33
CA ARG A 80 -30.07 -6.77 -8.14
C ARG A 80 -30.16 -5.37 -7.54
N LEU A 81 -31.35 -4.99 -7.06
CA LEU A 81 -31.56 -3.69 -6.42
C LEU A 81 -30.73 -3.54 -5.13
N ILE A 82 -30.74 -4.55 -4.25
CA ILE A 82 -29.94 -4.55 -3.02
C ILE A 82 -28.46 -4.45 -3.34
N LEU A 83 -27.97 -5.21 -4.34
CA LEU A 83 -26.56 -5.18 -4.71
C LEU A 83 -26.14 -3.81 -5.25
N LEU A 84 -26.95 -3.21 -6.14
CA LEU A 84 -26.70 -1.88 -6.68
C LEU A 84 -26.75 -0.79 -5.58
N LEU A 85 -27.73 -0.85 -4.69
CA LEU A 85 -27.83 0.06 -3.55
C LEU A 85 -26.66 -0.11 -2.59
N SER A 86 -26.29 -1.34 -2.24
CA SER A 86 -25.15 -1.62 -1.37
C SER A 86 -23.85 -1.11 -1.99
N LEU A 87 -23.67 -1.27 -3.30
CA LEU A 87 -22.52 -0.73 -4.02
C LEU A 87 -22.52 0.79 -3.96
N PHE A 88 -23.66 1.43 -4.22
CA PHE A 88 -23.83 2.88 -4.13
C PHE A 88 -23.50 3.41 -2.73
N PHE A 89 -24.07 2.83 -1.67
CA PHE A 89 -23.77 3.22 -0.29
C PHE A 89 -22.33 2.93 0.10
N SER A 90 -21.74 1.83 -0.38
CA SER A 90 -20.34 1.49 -0.07
C SER A 90 -19.39 2.49 -0.72
N VAL A 91 -19.61 2.86 -1.99
CA VAL A 91 -18.78 3.84 -2.71
C VAL A 91 -18.92 5.23 -2.07
N ASN A 92 -20.15 5.69 -1.85
CA ASN A 92 -20.41 7.01 -1.26
C ASN A 92 -19.97 7.10 0.20
N GLY A 93 -20.28 6.07 1.00
CA GLY A 93 -19.93 5.99 2.42
C GLY A 93 -18.42 5.87 2.64
N THR A 94 -17.73 5.04 1.85
CA THR A 94 -16.27 4.91 1.92
C THR A 94 -15.59 6.20 1.47
N GLY A 95 -16.08 6.85 0.41
CA GLY A 95 -15.59 8.16 -0.03
C GLY A 95 -15.73 9.26 1.03
N PHE A 96 -16.89 9.33 1.69
CA PHE A 96 -17.13 10.26 2.79
C PHE A 96 -16.27 9.96 4.03
N TYR A 97 -16.10 8.68 4.36
CA TYR A 97 -15.30 8.25 5.51
C TYR A 97 -13.79 8.52 5.32
N LEU A 98 -13.27 8.28 4.11
CA LEU A 98 -11.88 8.61 3.73
C LEU A 98 -11.63 10.12 3.76
N TRP A 99 -12.61 10.93 3.36
CA TRP A 99 -12.50 12.39 3.43
C TRP A 99 -12.45 12.94 4.86
N ARG A 100 -13.04 12.22 5.83
CA ARG A 100 -13.17 12.68 7.23
C ARG A 100 -11.99 12.35 8.14
N LYS A 101 -11.02 11.54 7.71
CA LYS A 101 -9.81 11.21 8.52
C LYS A 101 -8.64 12.17 8.22
N PRO A 102 -8.22 13.05 9.16
CA PRO A 102 -7.20 14.08 8.93
C PRO A 102 -5.75 13.56 8.98
N THR A 103 -5.53 12.26 9.16
CA THR A 103 -4.22 11.67 9.51
C THR A 103 -3.58 10.87 8.37
N MET A 104 -3.83 11.24 7.10
CA MET A 104 -3.18 10.61 5.94
C MET A 104 -2.30 11.61 5.16
N PRO A 105 -1.17 11.13 4.59
CA PRO A 105 -0.20 11.98 3.91
C PRO A 105 -0.81 12.73 2.70
N PRO A 106 -0.28 13.91 2.34
CA PRO A 106 -0.90 14.88 1.42
C PRO A 106 -1.26 14.34 0.01
N SER A 107 -0.67 13.23 -0.43
CA SER A 107 -0.98 12.58 -1.71
C SER A 107 -2.40 11.94 -1.74
N TYR A 108 -2.95 11.53 -0.60
CA TYR A 108 -4.32 10.98 -0.52
C TYR A 108 -5.43 12.05 -0.59
N ARG A 109 -5.09 13.32 -0.31
CA ARG A 109 -6.05 14.43 -0.35
C ARG A 109 -6.51 14.76 -1.78
N GLN A 110 -5.63 14.53 -2.76
CA GLN A 110 -5.93 14.74 -4.19
C GLN A 110 -6.87 13.65 -4.74
N LEU A 111 -6.72 12.39 -4.28
CA LEU A 111 -7.63 11.30 -4.64
C LEU A 111 -9.05 11.52 -4.07
N GLY A 112 -9.15 12.07 -2.86
CA GLY A 112 -10.46 12.41 -2.26
C GLY A 112 -11.22 13.50 -3.03
N GLN A 113 -10.51 14.50 -3.57
CA GLN A 113 -11.12 15.52 -4.42
C GLN A 113 -11.59 14.96 -5.77
N GLY A 114 -10.83 14.04 -6.37
CA GLY A 114 -11.23 13.35 -7.60
C GLY A 114 -12.49 12.49 -7.40
N LEU A 115 -12.60 11.78 -6.28
CA LEU A 115 -13.76 10.96 -5.96
C LEU A 115 -15.03 11.79 -5.67
N LEU A 116 -14.89 12.94 -5.02
CA LEU A 116 -16.02 13.85 -4.75
C LEU A 116 -16.56 14.52 -6.02
N LEU A 117 -15.70 14.84 -6.98
CA LEU A 117 -16.14 15.35 -8.29
C LEU A 117 -16.83 14.27 -9.12
N LEU A 118 -16.35 13.02 -9.08
CA LEU A 118 -17.03 11.89 -9.71
C LEU A 118 -18.40 11.61 -9.08
N GLY A 119 -18.50 11.70 -7.75
CA GLY A 119 -19.77 11.58 -7.03
C GLY A 119 -20.75 12.74 -7.24
N ALA A 120 -20.29 13.88 -7.74
CA ALA A 120 -21.16 15.02 -8.09
C ALA A 120 -21.69 14.97 -9.54
N ILE A 121 -21.13 14.07 -10.38
CA ILE A 121 -21.53 13.88 -11.78
C ILE A 121 -22.52 12.71 -11.94
N VAL A 122 -22.57 11.81 -10.96
CA VAL A 122 -23.60 10.76 -10.84
C VAL A 122 -24.83 11.33 -10.16
#